data_AF-A0A7C0WI66-F1
#
_entry.id   AF-A0A7C0WI66-F1
#
_cell.length_a   1.000
_cell.length_b   1.000
_cell.length_c   1.000
_cell.angle_alpha   90.00
_cell.angle_beta   90.00
_cell.angle_gamma   90.00
#
_symmetry.space_group_name_H-M   'P 1'
#
loop_
_entity.id
_entity.type
_entity.pdbx_description
1 polymer ?
#
loop_
_entity_poly.entity_id
_entity_poly.type
_entity_poly.pdbx_seq_one_letter_code
_entity_poly.pdbx_strand_id
1 'polypeptide(L)'
;MTDNRKTRSFTMLFILLSLAALPVGFLSFYLFRQGEYLTVLSLAWGISFVVILSGYLANTWAFNRSHKTFFMVLLGGMAFRVILIIGIILIVYFKNWVPILEFLILLAIYYFLFQLIEVWLINRRLKNQKKADITE
;
A
#
# COMPACT_ATOMS: atom_id res chain seq x y z
N MET A 1 -11.48 -14.51 -24.90
CA MET A 1 -10.74 -15.33 -23.89
C MET A 1 -9.34 -14.75 -23.57
N THR A 2 -9.19 -13.42 -23.48
CA THR A 2 -7.88 -12.72 -23.38
C THR A 2 -7.75 -11.75 -22.18
N ASP A 3 -8.80 -11.59 -21.36
CA ASP A 3 -8.82 -10.57 -20.30
C ASP A 3 -8.10 -11.03 -19.00
N ASN A 4 -8.18 -12.32 -18.68
CA ASN A 4 -7.66 -12.87 -17.42
C ASN A 4 -6.11 -12.87 -17.28
N ARG A 5 -5.37 -12.67 -18.38
CA ARG A 5 -3.90 -12.60 -18.36
C ARG A 5 -3.37 -11.22 -17.95
N LYS A 6 -4.07 -10.13 -18.32
CA LYS A 6 -3.62 -8.76 -18.02
C LYS A 6 -3.82 -8.40 -16.56
N THR A 7 -4.94 -8.77 -15.95
CA THR A 7 -5.21 -8.54 -14.51
C THR A 7 -4.24 -9.30 -13.62
N ARG A 8 -3.97 -10.58 -13.91
CA ARG A 8 -2.95 -11.38 -13.20
C ARG A 8 -1.55 -10.78 -13.30
N SER A 9 -1.17 -10.25 -14.46
CA SER A 9 0.15 -9.64 -14.68
C SER A 9 0.39 -8.37 -13.85
N PHE A 10 -0.65 -7.61 -13.49
CA PHE A 10 -0.51 -6.36 -12.74
C PHE A 10 -0.57 -6.54 -11.23
N THR A 11 -1.36 -7.49 -10.74
CA THR A 11 -1.23 -7.95 -9.35
C THR A 11 0.17 -8.53 -9.11
N MET A 12 0.72 -9.26 -10.10
CA MET A 12 2.14 -9.66 -10.11
C MET A 12 3.11 -8.48 -10.09
N LEU A 13 2.83 -7.39 -10.82
CA LEU A 13 3.71 -6.22 -10.86
C LEU A 13 3.68 -5.43 -9.54
N PHE A 14 2.52 -5.33 -8.89
CA PHE A 14 2.40 -4.82 -7.52
C PHE A 14 3.21 -5.69 -6.56
N ILE A 15 2.95 -7.01 -6.56
CA ILE A 15 3.69 -7.98 -5.75
C ILE A 15 5.20 -7.91 -6.04
N LEU A 16 5.63 -7.74 -7.29
CA LEU A 16 7.03 -7.62 -7.70
C LEU A 16 7.67 -6.30 -7.27
N LEU A 17 6.95 -5.17 -7.29
CA LEU A 17 7.46 -3.89 -6.78
C LEU A 17 7.54 -3.90 -5.24
N SER A 18 6.55 -4.50 -4.60
CA SER A 18 6.55 -4.76 -3.16
C SER A 18 7.67 -5.72 -2.77
N LEU A 19 7.87 -6.81 -3.54
CA LEU A 19 8.97 -7.74 -3.36
C LEU A 19 10.31 -7.08 -3.69
N ALA A 20 10.42 -6.22 -4.70
CA ALA A 20 11.68 -5.57 -5.08
C ALA A 20 12.16 -4.57 -4.02
N ALA A 21 11.26 -4.07 -3.18
CA ALA A 21 11.62 -3.31 -2.00
C ALA A 21 12.06 -4.18 -0.80
N LEU A 22 11.76 -5.50 -0.81
CA LEU A 22 12.26 -6.44 0.20
C LEU A 22 13.79 -6.63 0.14
N PRO A 23 14.49 -6.76 -1.01
CA PRO A 23 15.95 -6.75 -1.07
C PRO A 23 16.55 -5.49 -0.46
N VAL A 24 15.91 -4.33 -0.61
CA VAL A 24 16.39 -3.09 0.03
C VAL A 24 16.24 -3.19 1.55
N GLY A 25 15.08 -3.65 2.04
CA GLY A 25 14.85 -3.88 3.48
C GLY A 25 15.63 -5.07 4.07
N PHE A 26 15.93 -6.10 3.29
CA PHE A 26 16.62 -7.33 3.68
C PHE A 26 18.14 -7.17 3.63
N LEU A 27 18.68 -6.47 2.62
CA LEU A 27 20.07 -6.02 2.62
C LEU A 27 20.31 -5.04 3.79
N SER A 28 19.33 -4.19 4.10
CA SER A 28 19.32 -3.35 5.30
C SER A 28 19.26 -4.17 6.59
N PHE A 29 18.50 -5.27 6.62
CA PHE A 29 18.45 -6.21 7.75
C PHE A 29 19.73 -7.06 7.89
N TYR A 30 20.43 -7.37 6.80
CA TYR A 30 21.70 -8.11 6.83
C TYR A 30 22.86 -7.19 7.28
N LEU A 31 22.75 -5.89 7.01
CA LEU A 31 23.67 -4.83 7.47
C LEU A 31 23.29 -4.24 8.86
N PHE A 32 22.16 -4.69 9.44
CA PHE A 32 21.55 -4.33 10.73
C PHE A 32 22.48 -4.39 11.94
N ARG A 33 23.68 -4.93 11.79
CA ARG A 33 24.65 -4.99 12.88
C ARG A 33 25.23 -3.62 13.25
N GLN A 34 24.98 -2.52 12.51
CA GLN A 34 25.68 -1.23 12.73
C GLN A 34 24.91 0.12 12.60
N GLY A 35 23.58 0.27 12.37
CA GLY A 35 23.01 1.64 12.23
C GLY A 35 21.51 1.88 12.45
N GLU A 36 21.19 3.00 13.13
CA GLU A 36 19.84 3.51 13.48
C GLU A 36 18.97 3.90 12.26
N TYR A 37 19.59 4.19 11.11
CA TYR A 37 18.87 4.61 9.90
C TYR A 37 18.11 3.47 9.21
N LEU A 38 18.66 2.24 9.30
CA LEU A 38 18.10 1.08 8.62
C LEU A 38 16.79 0.59 9.26
N THR A 39 16.68 0.70 10.59
CA THR A 39 15.45 0.40 11.33
C THR A 39 14.32 1.36 10.96
N VAL A 40 14.62 2.65 10.82
CA VAL A 40 13.65 3.66 10.37
C VAL A 40 13.08 3.29 9.00
N LEU A 41 13.96 2.97 8.06
CA LEU A 41 13.61 2.61 6.68
C LEU A 41 12.72 1.36 6.63
N SER A 42 13.12 0.28 7.30
CA SER A 42 12.37 -0.97 7.33
C SER A 42 10.99 -0.81 7.97
N LEU A 43 10.88 -0.04 9.07
CA LEU A 43 9.61 0.22 9.74
C LEU A 43 8.67 1.05 8.87
N ALA A 44 9.15 2.18 8.34
CA ALA A 44 8.36 3.06 7.48
C ALA A 44 7.84 2.32 6.24
N TRP A 45 8.71 1.53 5.60
CA TRP A 45 8.34 0.69 4.47
C TRP A 45 7.28 -0.36 4.84
N GLY A 46 7.52 -1.14 5.90
CA GLY A 46 6.67 -2.26 6.29
C GLY A 46 5.27 -1.81 6.71
N ILE A 47 5.20 -0.74 7.50
CA ILE A 47 3.92 -0.13 7.91
C ILE A 47 3.15 0.34 6.67
N SER A 48 3.79 1.12 5.79
CA SER A 48 3.14 1.66 4.60
C SER A 48 2.65 0.53 3.68
N PHE A 49 3.45 -0.52 3.52
CA PHE A 49 3.10 -1.66 2.69
C PHE A 49 1.86 -2.39 3.23
N VAL A 50 1.83 -2.73 4.52
CA VAL A 50 0.69 -3.44 5.14
C VAL A 50 -0.59 -2.60 5.08
N VAL A 51 -0.49 -1.31 5.36
CA VAL A 51 -1.64 -0.39 5.32
C VAL A 51 -2.24 -0.30 3.92
N ILE A 52 -1.40 -0.14 2.89
CA ILE A 52 -1.89 -0.04 1.51
C ILE A 52 -2.32 -1.40 0.96
N LEU A 53 -1.63 -2.50 1.30
CA LEU A 53 -2.02 -3.84 0.88
C LEU A 53 -3.39 -4.23 1.43
N SER A 54 -3.64 -4.00 2.73
CA SER A 54 -4.96 -4.27 3.34
C SER A 54 -6.05 -3.45 2.64
N GLY A 55 -5.74 -2.20 2.31
CA GLY A 55 -6.56 -1.32 1.53
C GLY A 55 -6.91 -1.83 0.12
N TYR A 56 -5.90 -2.24 -0.63
CA TYR A 56 -6.04 -2.80 -1.96
C TYR A 56 -6.90 -4.07 -1.96
N LEU A 57 -6.70 -4.95 -0.97
CA LEU A 57 -7.50 -6.17 -0.82
C LEU A 57 -8.97 -5.86 -0.51
N ALA A 58 -9.23 -4.92 0.41
CA ALA A 58 -10.58 -4.48 0.73
C ALA A 58 -11.29 -3.86 -0.48
N ASN A 59 -10.59 -2.99 -1.21
CA ASN A 59 -11.11 -2.36 -2.43
C ASN A 59 -11.39 -3.40 -3.52
N THR A 60 -10.45 -4.34 -3.73
CA THR A 60 -10.59 -5.46 -4.68
C THR A 60 -11.79 -6.35 -4.37
N TRP A 61 -12.04 -6.63 -3.09
CA TRP A 61 -13.23 -7.35 -2.65
C TRP A 61 -14.51 -6.54 -2.88
N ALA A 62 -14.48 -5.22 -2.64
CA ALA A 62 -15.63 -4.35 -2.80
C ALA A 62 -16.05 -4.12 -4.27
N PHE A 63 -15.16 -4.38 -5.24
CA PHE A 63 -15.50 -4.29 -6.67
C PHE A 63 -16.63 -5.22 -7.11
N ASN A 64 -16.82 -6.35 -6.44
CA ASN A 64 -17.89 -7.30 -6.78
C ASN A 64 -19.19 -7.03 -5.98
N ARG A 65 -19.28 -5.86 -5.33
CA ARG A 65 -20.43 -5.45 -4.50
C ARG A 65 -21.15 -4.27 -5.14
N SER A 66 -22.26 -3.85 -4.52
CA SER A 66 -23.02 -2.69 -4.99
C SER A 66 -22.15 -1.42 -5.04
N HIS A 67 -22.48 -0.48 -5.93
CA HIS A 67 -21.78 0.80 -6.03
C HIS A 67 -21.71 1.53 -4.68
N LYS A 68 -22.81 1.50 -3.90
CA LYS A 68 -22.85 2.07 -2.55
C LYS A 68 -21.82 1.43 -1.62
N THR A 69 -21.72 0.09 -1.64
CA THR A 69 -20.74 -0.65 -0.83
C THR A 69 -19.31 -0.34 -1.28
N PHE A 70 -19.05 -0.24 -2.58
CA PHE A 70 -17.74 0.12 -3.11
C PHE A 70 -17.27 1.48 -2.59
N PHE A 71 -18.07 2.54 -2.73
CA PHE A 71 -17.70 3.86 -2.25
C PHE A 71 -17.55 3.93 -0.73
N MET A 72 -18.39 3.21 0.02
CA MET A 72 -18.26 3.11 1.47
C MET A 72 -16.94 2.46 1.90
N VAL A 73 -16.53 1.35 1.25
CA VAL A 73 -15.25 0.69 1.56
C VAL A 73 -14.07 1.54 1.11
N LEU A 74 -14.16 2.18 -0.06
CA LEU A 74 -13.10 3.03 -0.58
C LEU A 74 -12.87 4.25 0.32
N LEU A 75 -13.89 5.05 0.58
CA LEU A 75 -13.76 6.29 1.37
C LEU A 75 -13.61 6.00 2.87
N GLY A 76 -14.40 5.06 3.39
CA GLY A 76 -14.30 4.63 4.79
C GLY A 76 -12.96 3.98 5.10
N GLY A 77 -12.45 3.17 4.17
CA GLY A 77 -11.10 2.62 4.26
C GLY A 77 -10.02 3.70 4.28
N MET A 78 -10.14 4.74 3.45
CA MET A 78 -9.20 5.87 3.46
C MET A 78 -9.21 6.63 4.79
N ALA A 79 -10.40 6.93 5.33
CA ALA A 79 -10.53 7.57 6.65
C ALA A 79 -9.91 6.70 7.76
N PHE A 80 -10.18 5.39 7.75
CA PHE A 80 -9.61 4.45 8.71
C PHE A 80 -8.08 4.39 8.63
N ARG A 81 -7.49 4.39 7.42
CA ARG A 81 -6.03 4.39 7.25
C ARG A 81 -5.36 5.64 7.81
N VAL A 82 -5.97 6.81 7.66
CA VAL A 82 -5.45 8.05 8.26
C VAL A 82 -5.40 7.92 9.78
N ILE A 83 -6.48 7.45 10.41
CA ILE A 83 -6.53 7.22 11.86
C ILE A 83 -5.46 6.21 12.29
N LEU A 84 -5.31 5.12 11.54
CA LEU A 84 -4.33 4.08 11.81
C LEU A 84 -2.89 4.61 11.70
N ILE A 85 -2.57 5.40 10.68
CA ILE A 85 -1.25 6.02 10.51
C ILE A 85 -0.95 6.99 11.66
N ILE A 86 -1.91 7.82 12.06
CA ILE A 86 -1.76 8.72 13.22
C ILE A 86 -1.47 7.89 14.48
N GLY A 87 -2.22 6.82 14.71
CA GLY A 87 -2.00 5.92 15.85
C GLY A 87 -0.59 5.32 15.85
N ILE A 88 -0.09 4.88 14.70
CA ILE A 88 1.27 4.36 14.57
C ILE A 88 2.32 5.44 14.86
N ILE A 89 2.15 6.65 14.32
CA ILE A 89 3.05 7.78 14.57
C ILE A 89 3.13 8.06 16.08
N LEU A 90 1.98 8.09 16.78
CA LEU A 90 1.94 8.29 18.22
C LEU A 90 2.68 7.18 18.98
N ILE A 91 2.49 5.91 18.60
CA ILE A 91 3.19 4.78 19.22
C ILE A 91 4.70 4.92 19.05
N VAL A 92 5.17 5.22 17.83
CA VAL A 92 6.61 5.39 17.54
C VAL A 92 7.18 6.58 18.32
N TYR A 93 6.44 7.69 18.39
CA TYR A 93 6.82 8.88 19.14
C TYR A 93 6.97 8.60 20.64
N PHE A 94 5.95 8.04 21.29
CA PHE A 94 5.99 7.80 22.75
C PHE A 94 7.00 6.72 23.15
N LYS A 95 7.31 5.78 22.25
CA LYS A 95 8.26 4.72 22.54
C LYS A 95 9.71 5.08 22.23
N ASN A 96 9.97 6.23 21.58
CA ASN A 96 11.31 6.66 21.15
C ASN A 96 12.12 5.54 20.45
N TRP A 97 11.45 4.74 19.61
CA TRP A 97 12.10 3.61 18.94
C TRP A 97 13.10 4.03 17.87
N VAL A 98 12.81 5.13 17.19
CA VAL A 98 13.59 5.64 16.06
C VAL A 98 13.52 7.17 16.02
N PRO A 99 14.48 7.85 15.37
CA PRO A 99 14.40 9.28 15.10
C PRO A 99 13.08 9.65 14.41
N ILE A 100 12.21 10.38 15.11
CA ILE A 100 10.83 10.62 14.65
C ILE A 100 10.78 11.37 13.31
N LEU A 101 11.71 12.29 13.09
CA LEU A 101 11.72 13.13 11.90
C LEU A 101 12.07 12.32 10.63
N GLU A 102 13.09 11.46 10.72
CA GLU A 102 13.46 10.54 9.65
C GLU A 102 12.34 9.53 9.37
N PHE A 103 11.72 9.01 10.44
CA PHE A 103 10.58 8.11 10.32
C PHE A 103 9.41 8.76 9.59
N LEU A 104 9.03 9.99 9.94
CA LEU A 104 7.93 10.70 9.30
C LEU A 104 8.19 10.96 7.81
N ILE A 105 9.41 11.36 7.44
CA ILE A 105 9.79 11.60 6.03
C ILE A 105 9.67 10.30 5.24
N LEU A 106 10.30 9.22 5.72
CA LEU A 106 10.29 7.93 5.02
C LEU A 106 8.89 7.32 4.96
N LEU A 107 8.12 7.43 6.05
CA LEU A 107 6.74 6.97 6.11
C LEU A 107 5.89 7.70 5.07
N ALA A 108 6.01 9.02 4.96
CA ALA A 108 5.29 9.80 3.97
C ALA A 108 5.66 9.37 2.54
N ILE A 109 6.95 9.24 2.23
CA ILE A 109 7.43 8.83 0.90
C ILE A 109 6.85 7.46 0.52
N TYR A 110 7.02 6.45 1.38
CA TYR A 110 6.52 5.09 1.08
C TYR A 110 4.99 5.05 1.02
N TYR A 111 4.30 5.73 1.94
CA TYR A 111 2.86 5.79 1.95
C TYR A 111 2.31 6.38 0.66
N PHE A 112 2.80 7.56 0.22
CA PHE A 112 2.33 8.19 -1.00
C PHE A 112 2.66 7.36 -2.24
N LEU A 113 3.86 6.78 -2.30
CA LEU A 113 4.26 5.94 -3.42
C LEU A 113 3.33 4.72 -3.58
N PHE A 114 3.04 4.02 -2.47
CA PHE A 114 2.11 2.90 -2.50
C PHE A 114 0.66 3.34 -2.73
N GLN A 115 0.22 4.47 -2.16
CA GLN A 115 -1.12 5.01 -2.35
C GLN A 115 -1.38 5.38 -3.82
N LEU A 116 -0.40 5.99 -4.50
CA LEU A 116 -0.49 6.30 -5.93
C LEU A 116 -0.63 5.03 -6.77
N ILE A 117 0.15 3.99 -6.44
CA ILE A 117 0.07 2.69 -7.12
C ILE A 117 -1.31 2.05 -6.91
N GLU A 118 -1.83 2.05 -5.68
CA GLU A 118 -3.17 1.53 -5.38
C GLU A 118 -4.25 2.24 -6.21
N VAL A 119 -4.26 3.57 -6.20
CA VAL A 119 -5.22 4.38 -6.98
C VAL A 119 -5.11 4.09 -8.46
N TRP A 120 -3.89 3.98 -8.99
CA TRP A 120 -3.65 3.64 -10.38
C TRP A 120 -4.21 2.25 -10.75
N LEU A 121 -4.01 1.25 -9.89
CA LEU A 121 -4.55 -0.11 -10.08
C LEU A 121 -6.09 -0.12 -10.06
N ILE A 122 -6.69 0.58 -9.11
CA ILE A 122 -8.15 0.70 -8.98
C ILE A 122 -8.75 1.39 -10.21
N ASN A 123 -8.21 2.55 -10.60
CA ASN A 123 -8.70 3.31 -11.75
C ASN A 123 -8.61 2.51 -13.06
N ARG A 124 -7.51 1.77 -13.23
CA ARG A 124 -7.36 0.90 -14.40
C ARG A 124 -8.39 -0.23 -14.42
N ARG A 125 -8.67 -0.86 -13.27
CA ARG A 125 -9.68 -1.91 -13.17
C ARG A 125 -11.08 -1.38 -13.50
N LEU A 126 -11.43 -0.20 -13.00
CA LEU A 126 -12.68 0.50 -13.35
C LEU A 126 -12.80 0.75 -14.86
N LYS A 127 -11.73 1.24 -15.50
CA LYS A 127 -11.70 1.47 -16.96
C LYS A 127 -11.88 0.19 -17.77
N ASN A 128 -11.35 -0.93 -17.30
CA ASN A 128 -11.49 -2.22 -17.97
C ASN A 128 -12.91 -2.78 -17.84
N GLN A 129 -13.54 -2.69 -16.67
CA GLN A 129 -14.94 -3.10 -16.48
C GLN A 129 -15.88 -2.28 -17.37
N LYS A 130 -15.73 -0.95 -17.40
CA LYS A 130 -16.52 -0.09 -18.28
C LYS A 130 -16.39 -0.46 -19.76
N LYS A 131 -15.21 -0.92 -20.21
CA LYS A 131 -15.03 -1.36 -21.60
C LYS A 131 -15.75 -2.68 -21.88
N ALA A 132 -15.73 -3.63 -20.95
CA ALA A 132 -16.45 -4.90 -21.10
C ALA A 132 -17.95 -4.67 -21.27
N ASP A 133 -18.55 -3.82 -20.42
CA ASP A 133 -19.99 -3.51 -20.45
C ASP A 133 -20.46 -2.81 -21.75
N ILE A 134 -19.57 -2.16 -22.51
CA ILE A 134 -19.90 -1.48 -23.78
C ILE A 134 -19.81 -2.44 -24.99
N THR A 135 -19.16 -3.59 -24.82
CA THR A 135 -18.93 -4.56 -25.91
C THR A 135 -19.90 -5.74 -25.89
N GLU A 136 -20.74 -5.83 -24.86
CA GLU A 136 -21.93 -6.70 -24.78
C GLU A 136 -23.17 -5.95 -25.29
#